data_AF-A0A7K2MW68-F1
#
_entry.id   AF-A0A7K2MW68-F1
#
_cell.length_a   1.000
_cell.length_b   1.000
_cell.length_c   1.000
_cell.angle_alpha   90.00
_cell.angle_beta   90.00
_cell.angle_gamma   90.00
#
_symmetry.space_group_name_H-M   'P 1'
#
loop_
_entity.id
_entity.type
_entity.pdbx_description
1 polymer ?
#
loop_
_entity_poly.entity_id
_entity_poly.type
_entity_poly.pdbx_seq_one_letter_code
_entity_poly.pdbx_strand_id
1 'polypeptide(L)' 'DAGGGPRCPAVPYLGTLPRPAARAATPAAAQDLGPANSPQENDLVNELIAPAAGESPGDLPDWSSLLVGPVYRGTEVTLR' A
#
# COMPACT_ATOMS: atom_id res chain seq x y z
N ASP A 1 26.82 -41.03 11.57
CA ASP A 1 25.56 -40.36 11.98
C ASP A 1 25.77 -38.85 12.10
N ALA A 2 25.06 -38.03 11.30
CA ALA A 2 24.95 -36.58 11.49
C ALA A 2 23.80 -36.02 10.63
N GLY A 3 22.55 -36.35 11.00
CA GLY A 3 21.34 -35.93 10.26
C GLY A 3 20.48 -34.90 10.99
N GLY A 4 21.06 -34.09 11.89
CA GLY A 4 20.31 -33.20 12.76
C GLY A 4 20.73 -31.75 12.65
N GLY A 5 20.26 -31.04 11.62
CA GLY A 5 20.33 -29.58 11.58
C GLY A 5 19.45 -28.93 12.68
N PRO A 6 19.66 -27.65 12.99
CA PRO A 6 18.90 -26.96 14.02
C PRO A 6 17.41 -26.95 13.69
N ARG A 7 16.57 -27.34 14.65
CA ARG A 7 15.11 -27.35 14.49
C ARG A 7 14.53 -26.01 14.90
N CYS A 8 13.70 -25.42 14.02
CA CYS A 8 12.94 -24.22 14.36
C CYS A 8 11.86 -24.54 15.41
N PRO A 9 11.71 -23.72 16.45
CA PRO A 9 10.64 -23.89 17.42
C PRO A 9 9.28 -23.59 16.78
N ALA A 10 8.30 -24.45 17.04
CA ALA A 10 6.92 -24.23 16.60
C ALA A 10 6.32 -23.06 17.38
N VAL A 11 5.80 -22.07 16.67
CA VAL A 11 5.16 -20.89 17.23
C VAL A 11 3.64 -21.02 17.14
N PRO A 12 2.88 -20.71 18.21
CA PRO A 12 1.46 -21.05 18.32
C PRO A 12 0.55 -20.22 17.40
N TYR A 13 1.08 -19.21 16.70
CA TYR A 13 0.35 -18.42 15.71
C TYR A 13 0.39 -19.01 14.29
N LEU A 14 1.19 -20.06 14.05
CA LEU A 14 1.07 -20.88 12.83
C LEU A 14 0.03 -21.99 13.02
N GLY A 15 -1.13 -21.64 13.59
CA GLY A 15 -2.35 -22.40 13.37
C GLY A 15 -2.65 -22.42 11.86
N THR A 16 -3.38 -23.43 11.40
CA THR A 16 -3.90 -23.52 10.02
C THR A 16 -4.39 -22.16 9.57
N LEU A 17 -3.68 -21.53 8.63
CA LEU A 17 -4.07 -20.21 8.13
C LEU A 17 -5.49 -20.34 7.58
N PRO A 18 -6.46 -19.54 8.04
CA PRO A 18 -7.78 -19.54 7.44
C PRO A 18 -7.61 -19.23 5.95
N ARG A 19 -8.23 -20.05 5.09
CA ARG A 19 -8.31 -19.76 3.66
C ARG A 19 -8.84 -18.33 3.51
N PRO A 20 -8.14 -17.42 2.81
CA PRO A 20 -8.63 -16.07 2.65
C PRO A 20 -10.04 -16.15 2.04
N ALA A 21 -11.02 -15.57 2.72
CA ALA A 21 -12.34 -15.41 2.15
C ALA A 21 -12.17 -14.67 0.81
N ALA A 22 -12.80 -15.18 -0.25
CA ALA A 22 -12.81 -14.49 -1.53
C ALA A 22 -13.35 -13.08 -1.26
N ARG A 23 -12.49 -12.06 -1.43
CA ARG A 23 -12.90 -10.67 -1.27
C ARG A 23 -13.91 -10.42 -2.37
N ALA A 24 -15.18 -10.21 -2.01
CA ALA A 24 -16.16 -9.72 -2.95
C ALA A 24 -15.59 -8.39 -3.48
N ALA A 25 -15.32 -8.32 -4.79
CA ALA A 25 -14.90 -7.10 -5.43
C ALA A 25 -16.09 -6.14 -5.42
N THR A 26 -16.24 -5.35 -4.36
CA THR A 26 -17.05 -4.14 -4.44
C THR A 26 -16.39 -3.23 -5.47
N PRO A 27 -17.12 -2.72 -6.46
CA PRO A 27 -16.55 -1.76 -7.40
C PRO A 27 -16.14 -0.53 -6.59
N ALA A 28 -14.83 -0.36 -6.38
CA ALA A 28 -14.26 0.75 -5.64
C ALA A 28 -14.67 2.11 -6.23
N ALA A 29 -14.97 2.13 -7.53
CA ALA A 29 -15.45 3.29 -8.27
C ALA A 29 -16.77 3.91 -7.73
N ALA A 30 -17.55 3.18 -6.93
CA ALA A 30 -18.79 3.68 -6.33
C ALA A 30 -18.62 4.20 -4.90
N GLN A 31 -17.43 4.07 -4.30
CA GLN A 31 -17.16 4.55 -2.95
C GLN A 31 -16.44 5.90 -3.03
N ASP A 32 -17.01 6.92 -2.40
CA ASP A 32 -16.31 8.19 -2.20
C ASP A 32 -15.04 7.94 -1.37
N LEU A 33 -13.86 8.19 -1.96
CA LEU A 33 -12.56 8.01 -1.29
C LEU A 33 -12.23 9.20 -0.38
N GLY A 34 -13.22 10.06 -0.09
CA GLY A 34 -13.07 11.28 0.68
C GLY A 34 -12.48 12.42 -0.15
N PRO A 35 -12.22 13.58 0.49
CA PRO A 35 -11.69 14.76 -0.17
C PRO A 35 -10.39 14.45 -0.92
N ALA A 36 -10.33 14.85 -2.20
CA ALA A 36 -9.11 14.77 -2.99
C ALA A 36 -8.00 15.63 -2.36
N ASN A 37 -6.76 15.14 -2.42
CA ASN A 37 -5.59 15.79 -1.83
C ASN A 37 -5.75 16.08 -0.32
N SER A 38 -6.43 15.19 0.40
CA SER A 38 -6.47 15.23 1.87
C SER A 38 -5.13 14.80 2.48
N PRO A 39 -4.81 15.22 3.72
CA PRO A 39 -3.57 14.78 4.40
C PRO A 39 -3.42 13.25 4.44
N GLN A 40 -4.52 12.54 4.68
CA GLN A 40 -4.53 11.08 4.74
C GLN A 40 -4.28 10.44 3.37
N GLU A 41 -4.77 11.06 2.29
CA GLU A 41 -4.45 10.63 0.93
C GLU A 41 -2.97 10.87 0.63
N ASN A 42 -2.43 12.01 1.02
CA ASN A 42 -1.02 12.35 0.80
C ASN A 42 -0.10 11.35 1.52
N ASP A 43 -0.41 11.00 2.78
CA ASP A 43 0.33 9.98 3.53
C ASP A 43 0.33 8.63 2.79
N LEU A 44 -0.84 8.18 2.33
CA LEU A 44 -0.96 6.93 1.57
C LEU A 44 -0.17 6.98 0.25
N VAL A 45 -0.28 8.08 -0.50
CA VAL A 45 0.42 8.25 -1.78
C VAL A 45 1.93 8.26 -1.55
N ASN A 46 2.42 8.93 -0.52
CA ASN A 46 3.84 8.98 -0.18
C ASN A 46 4.41 7.60 0.16
N GLU A 47 3.68 6.79 0.93
CA GLU A 47 4.05 5.40 1.21
C GLU A 47 4.18 4.55 -0.07
N LEU A 48 3.33 4.80 -1.07
CA LEU A 48 3.33 4.06 -2.33
C LEU A 48 4.49 4.45 -3.26
N ILE A 49 4.86 5.74 -3.31
CA ILE A 49 5.86 6.24 -4.26
C ILE A 49 7.29 6.30 -3.68
N ALA A 50 7.44 6.42 -2.35
CA ALA A 50 8.73 6.50 -1.68
C ALA A 50 9.71 5.37 -2.07
N PRO A 51 9.31 4.08 -2.14
CA PRO A 51 10.22 3.01 -2.55
C PRO A 51 10.77 3.19 -3.97
N ALA A 52 9.99 3.77 -4.88
CA ALA A 52 10.40 4.03 -6.25
C ALA A 52 11.36 5.24 -6.35
N ALA A 53 11.23 6.21 -5.44
CA ALA A 53 12.11 7.35 -5.32
C ALA A 53 13.41 7.03 -4.55
N GLY A 54 13.43 5.97 -3.75
CA GLY A 54 14.56 5.64 -2.87
C GLY A 54 14.67 6.57 -1.66
N GLU A 55 13.58 7.25 -1.32
CA GLU A 55 13.48 8.21 -0.21
C GLU A 55 12.52 7.66 0.85
N SER A 56 12.52 8.24 2.06
CA SER A 56 11.48 7.95 3.05
C SER A 56 10.19 8.68 2.67
N PRO A 57 9.00 8.16 3.02
CA PRO A 57 7.73 8.84 2.75
C PRO A 57 7.66 10.28 3.25
N GLY A 58 8.29 10.58 4.38
CA GLY A 58 8.35 11.94 4.96
C GLY A 58 9.42 12.87 4.35
N ASP A 59 10.28 12.35 3.48
CA ASP A 59 11.33 13.13 2.81
C ASP A 59 10.88 13.59 1.40
N LEU A 60 9.77 13.06 0.90
CA LEU A 60 9.20 13.42 -0.39
C LEU A 60 8.71 14.88 -0.40
N PRO A 61 8.84 15.61 -1.51
CA PRO A 61 8.29 16.96 -1.62
C PRO A 61 6.76 16.98 -1.50
N ASP A 62 6.21 17.97 -0.80
CA ASP A 62 4.75 18.12 -0.59
C ASP A 62 3.91 18.15 -1.89
N TRP A 63 4.51 18.51 -3.02
CA TRP A 63 3.83 18.53 -4.32
C TRP A 63 3.71 17.16 -4.98
N SER A 64 4.39 16.12 -4.46
CA SER A 64 4.42 14.77 -5.04
C SER A 64 3.00 14.20 -5.18
N SER A 65 2.17 14.37 -4.13
CA SER A 65 0.80 13.87 -4.11
C SER A 65 -0.13 14.60 -5.08
N LEU A 66 0.16 15.87 -5.41
CA LEU A 66 -0.63 16.62 -6.40
C LEU A 66 -0.50 16.06 -7.82
N LEU A 67 0.67 15.50 -8.16
CA LEU A 67 0.88 14.90 -9.48
C LEU A 67 0.40 13.45 -9.54
N VAL A 68 0.58 12.70 -8.45
CA VAL A 68 0.36 11.24 -8.44
C VAL A 68 -1.04 10.86 -7.93
N GLY A 69 -1.60 11.61 -6.98
CA GLY A 69 -2.93 11.35 -6.40
C GLY A 69 -4.04 11.24 -7.46
N PRO A 70 -4.15 12.19 -8.42
CA PRO A 70 -5.11 12.09 -9.52
C PRO A 70 -4.98 10.80 -10.34
N VAL A 71 -3.76 10.34 -10.62
CA VAL A 71 -3.49 9.12 -11.39
C VAL A 71 -4.03 7.89 -10.65
N TYR A 72 -3.81 7.78 -9.34
CA TYR A 72 -4.35 6.69 -8.53
C TYR A 72 -5.88 6.72 -8.37
N ARG A 73 -6.51 7.89 -8.54
CA ARG A 73 -7.98 8.03 -8.62
C ARG A 73 -8.57 7.77 -10.02
N GLY A 74 -7.73 7.41 -11.00
CA GLY A 74 -8.18 7.17 -12.38
C GLY A 74 -8.51 8.46 -13.15
N THR A 75 -7.93 9.59 -12.74
CA THR A 75 -8.06 10.88 -13.41
C THR A 75 -6.75 11.25 -14.12
N GLU A 76 -6.83 11.99 -15.23
CA GLU A 76 -5.67 12.39 -16.02
C GLU A 76 -5.22 13.82 -15.66
N VAL A 77 -3.89 14.04 -15.57
CA VAL A 77 -3.29 15.35 -15.34
C VAL A 77 -2.61 15.82 -16.61
N THR A 78 -3.01 16.99 -17.13
CA THR A 78 -2.35 17.67 -18.26
C THR A 78 -1.62 18.91 -17.74
N LEU A 79 -0.30 18.97 -17.92
CA LEU A 79 0.50 20.16 -17.65
C LEU A 79 0.51 21.07 -18.88
N ARG A 80 0.40 22.39 -18.68
CA ARG A 80 0.44 23.41 -19.74
C ARG A 80 1.49 24.44 -19.43
#